data_AF-S4W944-F1
#
_entry.id   AF-S4W944-F1
#
_cell.length_a   1.000
_cell.length_b   1.000
_cell.length_c   1.000
_cell.angle_alpha   90.00
_cell.angle_beta   90.00
_cell.angle_gamma   90.00
#
_symmetry.space_group_name_H-M   'P 1'
#
loop_
_entity.id
_entity.type
_entity.pdbx_description
1 polymer ?
#
loop_
_entity_poly.entity_id
_entity_poly.type
_entity_poly.pdbx_seq_one_letter_code
_entity_poly.pdbx_strand_id
1 'polypeptide(L)'
;KAHFVSNIDGTHLAEVLKVVDPQTTMFLVASKTFTTAETCTNANSAKEWFLKSGKQEDIAKHFVALSTNAEEVAKFGIDTKNMFGFESWVGGRYSIWSSIGLSICLYVGFDKFQEFLKGAEAVDHHFTSTPLEENIPVLGGLLNIWYNNFFGAQTHLIAPFDQYLHRF
;
A
#
# COMPACT_ATOMS: atom_id res chain seq x y z
N LYS A 1 10.61 -1.37 12.10
CA LYS A 1 9.55 -2.41 12.05
C LYS A 1 8.37 -1.84 11.27
N ALA A 2 7.56 -2.67 10.61
CA ALA A 2 6.34 -2.25 9.92
C ALA A 2 5.17 -3.10 10.41
N HIS A 3 4.02 -2.46 10.61
CA HIS A 3 2.76 -3.11 10.97
C HIS A 3 1.69 -2.63 9.98
N PHE A 4 0.86 -3.55 9.47
CA PHE A 4 -0.18 -3.24 8.50
C PHE A 4 -1.54 -3.48 9.14
N VAL A 5 -2.30 -2.41 9.38
CA VAL A 5 -3.67 -2.48 9.90
C VAL A 5 -4.65 -2.18 8.77
N SER A 6 -5.54 -3.11 8.48
CA SER A 6 -6.47 -3.01 7.33
C SER A 6 -7.91 -3.42 7.65
N ASN A 7 -8.11 -4.22 8.70
CA ASN A 7 -9.44 -4.72 9.06
C ASN A 7 -10.15 -3.68 9.94
N ILE A 8 -11.45 -3.50 9.75
CA ILE A 8 -12.28 -2.64 10.61
C ILE A 8 -12.56 -3.29 11.98
N ASP A 9 -12.42 -4.61 12.09
CA ASP A 9 -12.39 -5.28 13.38
C ASP A 9 -11.28 -4.67 14.26
N GLY A 10 -11.70 -4.03 15.36
CA GLY A 10 -10.82 -3.31 16.27
C GLY A 10 -9.71 -4.17 16.89
N THR A 11 -9.84 -5.50 16.85
CA THR A 11 -8.78 -6.44 17.28
C THR A 11 -7.48 -6.18 16.52
N HIS A 12 -7.55 -5.91 15.20
CA HIS A 12 -6.36 -5.74 14.39
C HIS A 12 -5.52 -4.54 14.84
N LEU A 13 -6.17 -3.38 15.03
CA LEU A 13 -5.50 -2.20 15.55
C LEU A 13 -5.06 -2.40 17.00
N ALA A 14 -5.93 -2.94 17.85
CA ALA A 14 -5.65 -3.12 19.28
C ALA A 14 -4.41 -3.98 19.54
N GLU A 15 -4.22 -5.09 18.82
CA GLU A 15 -3.04 -5.94 18.98
C GLU A 15 -1.74 -5.24 18.56
N VAL A 16 -1.78 -4.41 17.52
CA VAL A 16 -0.63 -3.60 17.12
C VAL A 16 -0.31 -2.54 18.17
N LEU A 17 -1.33 -1.84 18.68
CA LEU A 17 -1.17 -0.77 19.67
C LEU A 17 -0.63 -1.25 21.03
N LYS A 18 -0.71 -2.55 21.34
CA LYS A 18 -0.10 -3.14 22.54
C LYS A 18 1.42 -3.22 22.47
N VAL A 19 2.01 -3.24 21.27
CA VAL A 19 3.43 -3.54 21.07
C VAL A 19 4.23 -2.37 20.47
N VAL A 20 3.59 -1.21 20.30
CA VAL A 20 4.23 0.02 19.78
C VAL A 20 4.20 1.14 20.81
N ASP A 21 5.18 2.04 20.74
CA ASP A 21 5.31 3.19 21.64
C ASP A 21 4.87 4.46 20.89
N PRO A 22 3.93 5.26 21.44
CA PRO A 22 3.46 6.49 20.79
C PRO A 22 4.60 7.48 20.51
N GLN A 23 5.68 7.52 21.32
CA GLN A 23 6.81 8.44 21.13
C GLN A 23 7.71 8.06 19.95
N THR A 24 7.68 6.80 19.50
CA THR A 24 8.57 6.31 18.44
C THR A 24 7.81 5.73 17.24
N THR A 25 6.50 5.93 17.17
CA THR A 25 5.65 5.35 16.12
C THR A 25 5.18 6.43 15.15
N MET A 26 5.35 6.16 13.85
CA MET A 26 4.77 6.96 12.77
C MET A 26 3.63 6.18 12.12
N PHE A 27 2.48 6.84 11.96
CA PHE A 27 1.28 6.31 11.32
C PHE A 27 1.20 6.79 9.88
N LEU A 28 1.17 5.84 8.95
CA LEU A 28 0.92 6.11 7.53
C LEU A 28 -0.56 5.82 7.23
N VAL A 29 -1.36 6.85 7.00
CA VAL A 29 -2.78 6.71 6.66
C VAL A 29 -2.93 6.64 5.15
N ALA A 30 -3.13 5.43 4.63
CA ALA A 30 -3.23 5.15 3.20
C ALA A 30 -4.69 5.03 2.75
N SER A 31 -5.22 6.05 2.08
CA SER A 31 -6.54 6.01 1.44
C SER A 31 -6.60 7.04 0.33
N LYS A 32 -6.93 6.59 -0.89
CA LYS A 32 -7.05 7.46 -2.07
C LYS A 32 -8.02 8.60 -1.85
N THR A 33 -9.24 8.26 -1.41
CA THR A 33 -10.30 9.24 -1.18
C THR A 33 -10.23 9.88 0.20
N PHE A 34 -9.50 9.26 1.13
CA PHE A 34 -9.47 9.61 2.55
C PHE A 34 -10.85 9.58 3.23
N THR A 35 -11.76 8.76 2.69
CA THR A 35 -13.14 8.60 3.18
C THR A 35 -13.54 7.13 3.39
N THR A 36 -12.63 6.19 3.12
CA THR A 36 -12.86 4.75 3.33
C THR A 36 -13.17 4.49 4.80
N ALA A 37 -14.36 3.94 5.08
CA ALA A 37 -14.86 3.82 6.45
C ALA A 37 -13.90 3.03 7.35
N GLU A 38 -13.39 1.89 6.87
CA GLU A 38 -12.45 1.04 7.60
C GLU A 38 -11.15 1.78 7.93
N THR A 39 -10.55 2.45 6.94
CA THR A 39 -9.30 3.19 7.12
C THR A 39 -9.49 4.41 8.03
N CYS A 40 -10.55 5.19 7.82
CA CYS A 40 -10.80 6.40 8.60
C CYS A 40 -11.16 6.08 10.05
N THR A 41 -11.93 5.02 10.30
CA THR A 41 -12.20 4.53 11.66
C THR A 41 -10.89 4.13 12.35
N ASN A 42 -10.06 3.31 11.71
CA ASN A 42 -8.76 2.91 12.26
C ASN A 42 -7.83 4.11 12.51
N ALA A 43 -7.77 5.05 11.58
CA ALA A 43 -6.94 6.25 11.71
C ALA A 43 -7.39 7.13 12.88
N ASN A 44 -8.70 7.32 13.06
CA ASN A 44 -9.24 8.07 14.20
C ASN A 44 -8.98 7.34 15.53
N SER A 45 -9.17 6.03 15.60
CA SER A 45 -8.85 5.25 16.80
C SER A 45 -7.36 5.28 17.14
N ALA A 46 -6.47 5.24 16.15
CA ALA A 46 -5.03 5.39 16.35
C ALA A 46 -4.66 6.81 16.85
N LYS A 47 -5.32 7.84 16.30
CA LYS A 47 -5.17 9.23 16.74
C LYS A 47 -5.64 9.42 18.18
N GLU A 48 -6.79 8.89 18.54
CA GLU A 48 -7.30 8.91 19.92
C GLU A 48 -6.35 8.19 20.88
N TRP A 49 -5.84 7.02 20.51
CA TRP A 49 -4.85 6.30 21.29
C TRP A 49 -3.57 7.12 21.49
N PHE A 50 -3.05 7.73 20.41
CA PHE A 50 -1.84 8.55 20.46
C PHE A 50 -2.00 9.75 21.42
N LEU A 51 -3.14 10.45 21.33
CA LEU A 51 -3.45 11.63 22.13
C LEU A 51 -3.68 11.35 23.62
N LYS A 52 -3.76 10.07 24.04
CA LYS A 52 -3.71 9.72 25.48
C LYS A 52 -2.35 10.02 26.12
N SER A 53 -1.30 10.16 25.31
CA SER A 53 0.08 10.38 25.77
C SER A 53 0.82 11.50 25.04
N GLY A 54 0.44 11.81 23.79
CA GLY A 54 0.94 12.93 23.00
C GLY A 54 0.01 14.15 23.03
N LYS A 55 0.42 15.23 22.36
CA LYS A 55 -0.38 16.46 22.22
C LYS A 55 -0.94 16.61 20.81
N GLN A 56 -1.95 17.48 20.67
CA GLN A 56 -2.55 17.80 19.38
C GLN A 56 -1.52 18.34 18.35
N GLU A 57 -0.54 19.12 18.82
CA GLU A 57 0.55 19.66 18.01
C GLU A 57 1.52 18.57 17.49
N ASP A 58 1.55 17.40 18.13
CA ASP A 58 2.44 16.29 17.73
C ASP A 58 1.83 15.41 16.63
N ILE A 59 0.53 15.58 16.29
CA ILE A 59 -0.09 14.87 15.17
C ILE A 59 0.68 15.11 13.87
N ALA A 60 1.12 16.35 13.62
CA ALA A 60 1.91 16.70 12.45
C ALA A 60 3.31 16.06 12.44
N LYS A 61 3.78 15.45 13.53
CA LYS A 61 5.09 14.76 13.57
C LYS A 61 4.94 13.25 13.44
N HIS A 62 3.77 12.70 13.77
CA HIS A 62 3.54 11.26 13.88
C HIS A 62 2.56 10.72 12.83
N PHE A 63 1.78 11.57 12.15
CA PHE A 63 0.80 11.14 11.15
C PHE A 63 1.14 11.70 9.77
N VAL A 64 1.19 10.80 8.79
CA VAL A 64 1.47 11.08 7.38
C VAL A 64 0.33 10.49 6.55
N ALA A 65 -0.13 11.23 5.55
CA ALA A 65 -1.22 10.77 4.67
C ALA A 65 -0.70 10.37 3.30
N LEU A 66 -1.20 9.25 2.76
CA LEU A 66 -0.99 8.81 1.37
C LEU A 66 -2.35 8.88 0.67
N SER A 67 -2.62 10.00 -0.01
CA SER A 67 -3.98 10.38 -0.44
C SER A 67 -3.94 11.33 -1.62
N THR A 68 -5.07 11.44 -2.33
CA THR A 68 -5.29 12.46 -3.36
C THR A 68 -6.23 13.57 -2.89
N ASN A 69 -6.69 13.51 -1.64
CA ASN A 69 -7.71 14.39 -1.07
C ASN A 69 -7.15 15.26 0.07
N ALA A 70 -6.57 16.40 -0.30
CA ALA A 70 -5.97 17.33 0.65
C ALA A 70 -6.99 17.92 1.65
N GLU A 71 -8.24 18.08 1.24
CA GLU A 71 -9.29 18.65 2.09
C GLU A 71 -9.61 17.73 3.27
N GLU A 72 -9.85 16.43 3.02
CA GLU A 72 -10.13 15.46 4.07
C GLU A 72 -8.91 15.17 4.95
N VAL A 73 -7.71 15.20 4.38
CA VAL A 73 -6.45 15.09 5.15
C VAL A 73 -6.29 16.27 6.12
N ALA A 74 -6.56 17.49 5.66
CA ALA A 74 -6.52 18.67 6.52
C ALA A 74 -7.60 18.64 7.61
N LYS A 75 -8.83 18.19 7.29
CA LYS A 75 -9.91 17.99 8.26
C LYS A 75 -9.55 16.98 9.34
N PHE A 76 -8.82 15.92 8.99
CA PHE A 76 -8.30 14.95 9.96
C PHE A 76 -7.24 15.57 10.89
N GLY A 77 -6.57 16.64 10.47
CA GLY A 77 -5.57 17.38 11.23
C GLY A 77 -4.12 17.01 10.90
N ILE A 78 -3.89 16.33 9.77
CA ILE A 78 -2.54 16.14 9.22
C ILE A 78 -2.16 17.40 8.43
N ASP A 79 -0.96 17.94 8.66
CA ASP A 79 -0.40 18.99 7.82
C ASP A 79 -0.27 18.47 6.38
N THR A 80 -0.80 19.19 5.40
CA THR A 80 -0.74 18.79 3.98
C THR A 80 0.69 18.72 3.45
N LYS A 81 1.67 19.33 4.12
CA LYS A 81 3.10 19.09 3.85
C LYS A 81 3.55 17.65 4.14
N ASN A 82 2.82 16.94 5.00
CA ASN A 82 3.00 15.52 5.29
C ASN A 82 1.99 14.65 4.54
N MET A 83 1.39 15.17 3.46
CA MET A 83 0.61 14.39 2.52
C MET A 83 1.46 14.05 1.31
N PHE A 84 1.63 12.76 1.04
CA PHE A 84 2.23 12.29 -0.20
C PHE A 84 1.12 11.99 -1.21
N GLY A 85 0.97 12.90 -2.16
CA GLY A 85 0.01 12.80 -3.25
C GLY A 85 0.29 11.63 -4.20
N PHE A 86 -0.73 11.21 -4.94
CA PHE A 86 -0.59 10.38 -6.13
C PHE A 86 -1.71 10.70 -7.11
N GLU A 87 -1.61 10.19 -8.33
CA GLU A 87 -2.51 10.59 -9.41
C GLU A 87 -3.83 9.81 -9.42
N SER A 88 -4.87 10.44 -9.97
CA SER A 88 -6.22 9.85 -10.06
C SER A 88 -6.27 8.61 -10.96
N TRP A 89 -5.37 8.48 -11.93
CA TRP A 89 -5.25 7.31 -12.81
C TRP A 89 -4.57 6.11 -12.15
N VAL A 90 -3.96 6.28 -10.97
CA VAL A 90 -3.40 5.14 -10.21
C VAL A 90 -4.54 4.36 -9.56
N GLY A 91 -4.79 3.16 -10.08
CA GLY A 91 -5.76 2.21 -9.52
C GLY A 91 -5.26 1.57 -8.22
N GLY A 92 -6.15 1.30 -7.27
CA GLY A 92 -5.76 0.80 -5.93
C GLY A 92 -4.91 -0.47 -5.97
N ARG A 93 -5.31 -1.48 -6.78
CA ARG A 93 -4.55 -2.74 -6.95
C ARG A 93 -3.23 -2.60 -7.73
N TYR A 94 -2.94 -1.42 -8.28
CA TYR A 94 -1.70 -1.09 -8.99
C TYR A 94 -0.94 0.05 -8.32
N SER A 95 -1.27 0.38 -7.06
CA SER A 95 -0.78 1.60 -6.41
C SER A 95 0.55 1.44 -5.67
N ILE A 96 1.06 0.21 -5.50
CA ILE A 96 2.31 -0.04 -4.74
C ILE A 96 3.52 0.76 -5.25
N TRP A 97 3.52 1.14 -6.53
CA TRP A 97 4.56 1.92 -7.19
C TRP A 97 4.47 3.44 -6.94
N SER A 98 3.34 3.92 -6.40
CA SER A 98 3.12 5.33 -6.08
C SER A 98 3.57 5.66 -4.65
N SER A 99 3.16 6.81 -4.12
CA SER A 99 3.36 7.15 -2.71
C SER A 99 2.75 6.13 -1.73
N ILE A 100 1.81 5.27 -2.15
CA ILE A 100 1.32 4.14 -1.34
C ILE A 100 2.48 3.20 -0.95
N GLY A 101 3.51 3.09 -1.79
CA GLY A 101 4.75 2.34 -1.52
C GLY A 101 5.67 2.97 -0.48
N LEU A 102 5.33 4.12 0.12
CA LEU A 102 6.20 4.80 1.11
C LEU A 102 6.56 3.89 2.29
N SER A 103 5.64 3.04 2.74
CA SER A 103 5.91 2.05 3.80
C SER A 103 7.06 1.11 3.44
N ILE A 104 7.14 0.68 2.19
CA ILE A 104 8.21 -0.19 1.66
C ILE A 104 9.50 0.62 1.61
N CYS A 105 9.47 1.81 1.02
CA CYS A 105 10.63 2.71 0.95
C CYS A 105 11.26 2.97 2.32
N LEU A 106 10.45 3.24 3.34
CA LEU A 106 10.92 3.46 4.71
C LEU A 106 11.52 2.20 5.34
N TYR A 107 11.01 1.02 4.96
CA TYR A 107 11.46 -0.25 5.50
C TYR A 107 12.76 -0.76 4.86
N VAL A 108 12.88 -0.68 3.53
CA VAL A 108 14.04 -1.22 2.78
C VAL A 108 15.09 -0.16 2.42
N GLY A 109 14.76 1.12 2.58
CA GLY A 109 15.59 2.25 2.14
C GLY A 109 15.28 2.68 0.70
N PHE A 110 15.53 3.96 0.40
CA PHE A 110 15.16 4.56 -0.89
C PHE A 110 15.89 3.91 -2.07
N ASP A 111 17.19 3.61 -1.93
CA ASP A 111 17.98 2.98 -3.01
C ASP A 111 17.40 1.63 -3.42
N LYS A 112 16.98 0.80 -2.44
CA LYS A 112 16.34 -0.49 -2.70
C LYS A 112 14.93 -0.35 -3.26
N PHE A 113 14.19 0.68 -2.84
CA PHE A 113 12.91 1.00 -3.46
C PHE A 113 13.10 1.43 -4.93
N GLN A 114 14.13 2.21 -5.26
CA GLN A 114 14.44 2.56 -6.64
C GLN A 114 14.83 1.34 -7.49
N GLU A 115 15.63 0.41 -6.95
CA GLU A 115 15.92 -0.88 -7.62
C GLU A 115 14.62 -1.64 -7.91
N PHE A 116 13.68 -1.68 -6.95
CA PHE A 116 12.37 -2.31 -7.12
C PHE A 116 11.54 -1.66 -8.23
N LEU A 117 11.49 -0.31 -8.29
CA LEU A 117 10.80 0.42 -9.36
C LEU A 117 11.42 0.15 -10.74
N LYS A 118 12.76 0.13 -10.85
CA LYS A 118 13.46 -0.17 -12.10
C LYS A 118 13.19 -1.59 -12.59
N GLY A 119 12.99 -2.54 -11.67
CA GLY A 119 12.56 -3.89 -12.01
C GLY A 119 11.20 -3.90 -12.71
N ALA A 120 10.24 -3.13 -12.21
CA ALA A 120 8.93 -2.99 -12.86
C ALA A 120 9.03 -2.29 -14.22
N GLU A 121 9.78 -1.19 -14.30
CA GLU A 121 10.03 -0.46 -15.56
C GLU A 121 10.65 -1.36 -16.65
N ALA A 122 11.59 -2.25 -16.28
CA ALA A 122 12.17 -3.20 -17.22
C ALA A 122 11.12 -4.18 -17.78
N VAL A 123 10.18 -4.63 -16.96
CA VAL A 123 9.07 -5.50 -17.38
C VAL A 123 8.08 -4.72 -18.25
N ASP A 124 7.80 -3.46 -17.95
CA ASP A 124 6.94 -2.59 -18.77
C ASP A 124 7.54 -2.38 -20.17
N HIS A 125 8.85 -2.14 -20.26
CA HIS A 125 9.57 -2.06 -21.53
C HIS A 125 9.50 -3.36 -22.31
N HIS A 126 9.73 -4.50 -21.64
CA HIS A 126 9.60 -5.82 -22.25
C HIS A 126 8.17 -6.04 -22.79
N PHE A 127 7.15 -5.74 -22.00
CA PHE A 127 5.75 -5.92 -22.37
C PHE A 127 5.34 -5.07 -23.57
N THR A 128 5.84 -3.83 -23.67
CA THR A 128 5.44 -2.89 -24.73
C THR A 128 6.23 -3.04 -26.02
N SER A 129 7.45 -3.59 -25.97
CA SER A 129 8.39 -3.56 -27.10
C SER A 129 8.69 -4.94 -27.71
N THR A 130 8.36 -6.04 -27.03
CA THR A 130 8.68 -7.40 -27.48
C THR A 130 7.57 -7.97 -28.38
N PRO A 131 7.91 -8.63 -29.51
CA PRO A 131 6.94 -9.39 -30.33
C PRO A 131 6.10 -10.35 -29.48
N LEU A 132 4.82 -10.52 -29.83
CA LEU A 132 3.84 -11.22 -28.97
C LEU A 132 4.25 -12.67 -28.67
N GLU A 133 4.87 -13.33 -29.63
CA GLU A 133 5.39 -14.70 -29.56
C GLU A 133 6.56 -14.89 -28.59
N GLU A 134 7.22 -13.80 -28.17
CA GLU A 134 8.32 -13.79 -27.20
C GLU A 134 7.95 -13.00 -25.92
N ASN A 135 6.73 -12.46 -25.86
CA ASN A 135 6.30 -11.56 -24.80
C ASN A 135 5.74 -12.33 -23.60
N ILE A 136 6.59 -12.54 -22.58
CA ILE A 136 6.28 -13.30 -21.36
C ILE A 136 4.91 -12.95 -20.73
N PRO A 137 4.57 -11.68 -20.40
CA PRO A 137 3.24 -11.35 -19.87
C PRO A 137 2.08 -11.70 -20.82
N VAL A 138 2.24 -11.46 -22.14
CA VAL A 138 1.21 -11.79 -23.14
C VAL A 138 0.98 -13.29 -23.20
N LEU A 139 2.04 -14.08 -23.32
CA LEU A 139 1.95 -15.54 -23.37
C LEU A 139 1.32 -16.10 -22.08
N GLY A 140 1.69 -15.58 -20.91
CA GLY A 140 1.07 -15.93 -19.64
C GLY A 140 -0.44 -15.62 -19.61
N GLY A 141 -0.84 -14.46 -20.12
CA GLY A 141 -2.25 -14.09 -20.27
C GLY A 141 -3.02 -15.00 -21.23
N LEU A 142 -2.42 -15.34 -22.38
CA LEU A 142 -3.02 -16.24 -23.37
C LEU A 142 -3.20 -17.66 -22.83
N LEU A 143 -2.24 -18.16 -22.05
CA LEU A 143 -2.39 -19.45 -21.38
C LEU A 143 -3.55 -19.45 -20.38
N ASN A 144 -3.76 -18.33 -19.67
CA ASN A 144 -4.91 -18.19 -18.78
C ASN A 144 -6.24 -18.25 -19.54
N ILE A 145 -6.35 -17.51 -20.66
CA ILE A 145 -7.52 -17.58 -21.56
C ILE A 145 -7.72 -19.00 -22.08
N TRP A 146 -6.64 -19.68 -22.48
CA TRP A 146 -6.70 -21.04 -23.00
C TRP A 146 -7.33 -22.01 -22.00
N TYR A 147 -6.80 -22.06 -20.77
CA TYR A 147 -7.30 -23.00 -19.76
C TYR A 147 -8.66 -22.60 -19.21
N ASN A 148 -8.95 -21.31 -19.05
CA ASN A 148 -10.24 -20.86 -18.56
C ASN A 148 -11.36 -21.10 -19.59
N ASN A 149 -11.18 -20.67 -20.83
CA ASN A 149 -12.26 -20.64 -21.82
C ASN A 149 -12.45 -21.98 -22.54
N PHE A 150 -11.38 -22.75 -22.75
CA PHE A 150 -11.44 -23.98 -23.55
C PHE A 150 -11.40 -25.26 -22.69
N PHE A 151 -10.77 -25.20 -21.52
CA PHE A 151 -10.70 -26.33 -20.58
C PHE A 151 -11.61 -26.15 -19.36
N GLY A 152 -12.25 -24.99 -19.21
CA GLY A 152 -13.16 -24.72 -18.09
C GLY A 152 -12.47 -24.61 -16.73
N ALA A 153 -11.16 -24.35 -16.69
CA ALA A 153 -10.43 -24.19 -15.43
C ALA A 153 -10.86 -22.89 -14.73
N GLN A 154 -11.53 -23.02 -13.58
CA GLN A 154 -12.06 -21.87 -12.82
C GLN A 154 -11.06 -21.27 -11.82
N THR A 155 -9.91 -21.91 -11.62
CA THR A 155 -8.91 -21.49 -10.62
C THR A 155 -7.52 -21.47 -11.22
N HIS A 156 -6.65 -20.63 -10.66
CA HIS A 156 -5.23 -20.53 -11.01
C HIS A 156 -4.41 -20.57 -9.72
N LEU A 157 -3.56 -21.58 -9.58
CA LEU A 157 -2.71 -21.74 -8.40
C LEU A 157 -1.43 -20.92 -8.55
N ILE A 158 -1.17 -20.03 -7.59
CA ILE A 158 0.10 -19.33 -7.44
C ILE A 158 0.82 -19.98 -6.25
N ALA A 159 1.92 -20.68 -6.53
CA ALA A 159 2.67 -21.46 -5.55
C ALA A 159 4.16 -21.09 -5.57
N PRO A 160 4.55 -19.93 -5.01
CA PRO A 160 5.95 -19.55 -4.93
C PRO A 160 6.70 -20.47 -3.97
N PHE A 161 7.85 -20.98 -4.39
CA PHE A 161 8.73 -21.82 -3.55
C PHE A 161 9.72 -20.95 -2.76
N ASP A 162 9.20 -19.91 -2.11
CA ASP A 162 9.96 -18.99 -1.27
C ASP A 162 9.09 -18.46 -0.12
N GLN A 163 9.57 -18.59 1.11
CA GLN A 163 8.81 -18.22 2.31
C GLN A 163 8.55 -16.72 2.42
N TYR A 164 9.43 -15.86 1.90
CA TYR A 164 9.22 -14.41 1.90
C TYR A 164 8.07 -14.01 0.98
N LEU A 165 7.72 -14.85 -0.01
CA LEU A 165 6.59 -14.66 -0.93
C LEU A 165 5.24 -15.23 -0.43
N HIS A 166 5.11 -15.57 0.86
CA HIS A 166 3.85 -16.09 1.43
C HIS A 166 2.62 -15.15 1.32
N ARG A 167 2.80 -13.90 0.85
CA ARG A 167 1.76 -12.89 0.61
C ARG A 167 1.82 -12.28 -0.81
N PHE A 168 2.41 -13.01 -1.76
CA PHE A 168 2.48 -12.59 -3.16
C PHE A 168 1.08 -12.48 -3.80
#